data_AF-A0A1G2HU22-F1
#
_entry.id   AF-A0A1G2HU22-F1
#
_cell.length_a   1.000
_cell.length_b   1.000
_cell.length_c   1.000
_cell.angle_alpha   90.00
_cell.angle_beta   90.00
_cell.angle_gamma   90.00
#
_symmetry.space_group_name_H-M   'P 1'
#
loop_
_entity.id
_entity.type
_entity.pdbx_description
1 polymer ?
#
loop_
_entity_poly.entity_id
_entity_poly.type
_entity_poly.pdbx_seq_one_letter_code
_entity_poly.pdbx_strand_id
1 'polypeptide(L)'
;MAETSLTEQNPEENSPEEISPEELERRDREQQWLDPENTSENMLRLVRRMGLSRRKYRLFINACCRSVWSSMIDERCRETVEVADRYIEGISTDKEAYGALHGVNNANQEALSATEDNIMNSSLQISLTYLAARSILWINNGDYEDDLSWAGAMATVGDLTSVKQYLAKRFRGSHRSEADTLEMRSQGNLLRDIFGDTSKYNPFSKEKIVIDPTWLTANGGAVPRLAETIYNERSFKDMVVLWDALEEAGCTNEEIRKHCQGDGQHVRGCWVIDLILQKGEARQNEK
;
A
#
# COMPACT_ATOMS: atom_id res chain seq x y z
N MET A 1 -2.56 73.09 31.64
CA MET A 1 -1.45 72.34 31.01
C MET A 1 -1.83 70.88 31.07
N ALA A 2 -2.44 70.39 30.00
CA ALA A 2 -2.87 69.02 29.83
C ALA A 2 -2.02 68.47 28.69
N GLU A 3 -1.13 67.53 28.98
CA GLU A 3 -0.41 66.76 27.96
C GLU A 3 -0.64 65.27 28.24
N THR A 4 -1.51 64.72 27.41
CA THR A 4 -1.76 63.32 27.12
C THR A 4 -0.46 62.62 26.72
N SER A 5 -0.01 61.64 27.51
CA SER A 5 0.98 60.65 27.07
C SER A 5 0.23 59.37 26.69
N LEU A 6 -0.03 59.24 25.39
CA LEU A 6 -0.46 58.01 24.75
C LEU A 6 0.76 57.09 24.69
N THR A 7 0.72 55.99 25.43
CA THR A 7 1.62 54.85 25.22
C THR A 7 1.33 54.28 23.83
N GLU A 8 2.23 54.57 22.87
CA GLU A 8 2.29 53.89 21.58
C GLU A 8 2.53 52.39 21.83
N GLN A 9 1.50 51.58 21.59
CA GLN A 9 1.65 50.15 21.42
C GLN A 9 2.41 49.95 20.10
N ASN A 10 3.63 49.45 20.20
CA ASN A 10 4.42 48.99 19.07
C ASN A 10 3.68 47.79 18.44
N PRO A 11 3.13 47.87 17.22
CA PRO A 11 2.66 46.69 16.53
C PRO A 11 3.91 46.04 15.96
N GLU A 12 4.59 45.21 16.76
CA GLU A 12 5.59 44.31 16.19
C GLU A 12 4.90 43.50 15.11
N GLU A 13 5.33 43.82 13.90
CA GLU A 13 5.07 43.16 12.64
C GLU A 13 5.05 41.65 12.87
N ASN A 14 3.85 41.08 12.86
CA ASN A 14 3.68 39.67 12.61
C ASN A 14 4.00 39.48 11.11
N SER A 15 5.30 39.54 10.77
CA SER A 15 5.75 39.19 9.43
C SER A 15 5.31 37.74 9.20
N PRO A 16 4.71 37.42 8.04
CA PRO A 16 4.37 36.04 7.75
C PRO A 16 5.67 35.24 7.84
N GLU A 17 5.75 34.27 8.75
CA GLU A 17 6.88 33.34 8.85
C GLU A 17 7.22 32.87 7.43
N GLU A 18 8.38 33.29 6.92
CA GLU A 18 8.80 32.99 5.56
C GLU A 18 9.06 31.48 5.49
N ILE A 19 8.08 30.75 4.92
CA ILE A 19 8.13 29.29 4.83
C ILE A 19 9.36 28.91 4.00
N SER A 20 10.24 28.08 4.57
CA SER A 20 11.44 27.65 3.86
C SER A 20 11.07 26.89 2.57
N PRO A 21 11.89 26.96 1.50
CA PRO A 21 11.65 26.20 0.27
C PRO A 21 11.46 24.69 0.50
N GLU A 22 12.17 24.13 1.49
CA GLU A 22 12.04 22.72 1.88
C GLU A 22 10.68 22.39 2.51
N GLU A 23 10.17 23.28 3.37
CA GLU A 23 8.86 23.13 3.99
C GLU A 23 7.73 23.29 2.97
N LEU A 24 7.90 24.18 1.98
CA LEU A 24 6.95 24.31 0.87
C LEU A 24 6.93 23.04 0.00
N GLU A 25 8.10 22.53 -0.40
CA GLU A 25 8.19 21.30 -1.21
C GLU A 25 7.62 20.09 -0.45
N ARG A 26 7.80 20.04 0.87
CA ARG A 26 7.18 19.02 1.73
C ARG A 26 5.66 19.11 1.69
N ARG A 27 5.08 20.29 1.88
CA ARG A 27 3.62 20.52 1.85
C ARG A 27 3.02 20.18 0.50
N ASP A 28 3.68 20.56 -0.60
CA ASP A 28 3.22 20.24 -1.96
C ASP A 28 3.14 18.73 -2.19
N ARG A 29 4.13 17.99 -1.69
CA ARG A 29 4.13 16.53 -1.79
C ARG A 29 3.08 15.88 -0.88
N GLU A 30 2.86 16.42 0.31
CA GLU A 30 1.79 15.99 1.22
C GLU A 30 0.41 16.17 0.59
N GLN A 31 0.18 17.32 -0.05
CA GLN A 31 -1.06 17.58 -0.79
C GLN A 31 -1.25 16.59 -1.95
N GLN A 32 -0.20 16.34 -2.74
CA GLN A 32 -0.27 15.34 -3.81
C GLN A 32 -0.55 13.93 -3.27
N TRP A 33 -0.02 13.57 -2.11
CA TRP A 33 -0.26 12.26 -1.51
C TRP A 33 -1.71 12.08 -1.05
N LEU A 34 -2.26 13.12 -0.42
CA LEU A 34 -3.63 13.14 0.11
C LEU A 34 -4.70 13.39 -0.97
N ASP A 35 -4.31 13.87 -2.15
CA ASP A 35 -5.23 14.13 -3.26
C ASP A 35 -5.89 12.81 -3.75
N PRO A 36 -7.22 12.65 -3.60
CA PRO A 36 -7.92 11.46 -4.03
C PRO A 36 -7.88 11.23 -5.55
N GLU A 37 -7.58 12.26 -6.34
CA GLU A 37 -7.48 12.18 -7.80
C GLU A 37 -6.04 11.94 -8.29
N ASN A 38 -5.06 11.88 -7.39
CA ASN A 38 -3.69 11.58 -7.79
C ASN A 38 -3.54 10.13 -8.25
N THR A 39 -2.81 9.92 -9.35
CA THR A 39 -2.67 8.58 -9.92
C THR A 39 -1.69 7.73 -9.12
N SER A 40 -1.93 6.42 -9.10
CA SER A 40 -1.04 5.44 -8.46
C SER A 40 0.39 5.54 -8.96
N GLU A 41 0.61 5.83 -10.25
CA GLU A 41 1.95 6.01 -10.81
C GLU A 41 2.67 7.24 -10.22
N ASN A 42 1.95 8.34 -10.04
CA ASN A 42 2.50 9.55 -9.42
C ASN A 42 2.78 9.30 -7.94
N MET A 43 1.86 8.66 -7.23
CA MET A 43 2.05 8.26 -5.83
C MET A 43 3.29 7.34 -5.68
N LEU A 44 3.47 6.35 -6.56
CA LEU A 44 4.65 5.48 -6.58
C LEU A 44 5.96 6.25 -6.86
N ARG A 45 5.92 7.32 -7.67
CA ARG A 45 7.09 8.19 -7.90
C ARG A 45 7.41 9.03 -6.67
N LEU A 46 6.40 9.49 -5.93
CA LEU A 46 6.57 10.22 -4.68
C LEU A 46 7.28 9.35 -3.64
N VAL A 47 6.81 8.12 -3.43
CA VAL A 47 7.39 7.20 -2.44
C VAL A 47 8.75 6.61 -2.84
N ARG A 48 9.08 6.55 -4.13
CA ARG A 48 10.41 6.09 -4.59
C ARG A 48 11.55 6.91 -3.98
N ARG A 49 11.35 8.23 -3.89
CA ARG A 49 12.38 9.18 -3.46
C ARG A 49 12.73 9.08 -1.97
N MET A 50 11.99 8.27 -1.22
CA MET A 50 12.13 8.15 0.22
C MET A 50 12.99 6.97 0.71
N GLY A 51 13.32 6.01 -0.16
CA GLY A 51 14.02 4.79 0.27
C GLY A 51 13.18 3.86 1.15
N LEU A 52 11.88 3.72 0.86
CA LEU A 52 10.98 2.80 1.59
C LEU A 52 11.35 1.33 1.41
N SER A 53 10.96 0.51 2.39
CA SER A 53 11.26 -0.93 2.45
C SER A 53 10.71 -1.71 1.24
N ARG A 54 11.56 -2.53 0.62
CA ARG A 54 11.21 -3.49 -0.46
C ARG A 54 9.95 -4.29 -0.17
N ARG A 55 9.75 -4.67 1.10
CA ARG A 55 8.57 -5.40 1.57
C ARG A 55 7.26 -4.69 1.20
N LYS A 56 7.21 -3.36 1.29
CA LYS A 56 5.99 -2.58 1.02
C LYS A 56 5.59 -2.61 -0.46
N TYR A 57 6.55 -2.49 -1.38
CA TYR A 57 6.27 -2.66 -2.82
C TYR A 57 5.76 -4.07 -3.13
N ARG A 58 6.36 -5.09 -2.53
CA ARG A 58 5.95 -6.49 -2.71
C ARG A 58 4.53 -6.74 -2.18
N LEU A 59 4.20 -6.17 -1.02
CA LEU A 59 2.84 -6.21 -0.47
C LEU A 59 1.82 -5.47 -1.34
N PHE A 60 2.19 -4.32 -1.90
CA PHE A 60 1.34 -3.60 -2.84
C PHE A 60 1.04 -4.44 -4.09
N ILE A 61 2.07 -5.06 -4.69
CA ILE A 61 1.88 -5.95 -5.83
C ILE A 61 0.94 -7.11 -5.47
N ASN A 62 1.12 -7.72 -4.29
CA ASN A 62 0.28 -8.82 -3.84
C ASN A 62 -1.17 -8.37 -3.57
N ALA A 63 -1.37 -7.20 -2.97
CA ALA A 63 -2.69 -6.59 -2.77
C ALA A 63 -3.41 -6.32 -4.11
N CYS A 64 -2.69 -5.82 -5.12
CA CYS A 64 -3.20 -5.66 -6.48
C CYS A 64 -3.67 -7.00 -7.05
N CYS A 65 -2.89 -8.07 -6.92
CA CYS A 65 -3.26 -9.42 -7.35
C CYS A 65 -4.52 -9.93 -6.63
N ARG A 66 -4.59 -9.75 -5.31
CA ARG A 66 -5.74 -10.15 -4.48
C ARG A 66 -7.01 -9.39 -4.86
N SER A 67 -6.92 -8.16 -5.35
CA SER A 67 -8.09 -7.37 -5.78
C SER A 67 -8.85 -7.97 -6.98
N VAL A 68 -8.23 -8.91 -7.71
CA VAL A 68 -8.82 -9.65 -8.84
C VAL A 68 -8.86 -11.16 -8.59
N TRP A 69 -8.75 -11.59 -7.33
CA TRP A 69 -8.70 -13.01 -6.94
C TRP A 69 -9.84 -13.85 -7.52
N SER A 70 -11.06 -13.31 -7.51
CA SER A 70 -12.25 -13.99 -8.07
C SER A 70 -12.19 -14.20 -9.58
N SER A 71 -11.36 -13.43 -10.28
CA SER A 71 -11.15 -13.53 -11.73
C SER A 71 -10.00 -14.49 -12.09
N MET A 72 -9.12 -14.82 -11.15
CA MET A 72 -8.07 -15.82 -11.35
C MET A 72 -8.70 -17.22 -11.35
N ILE A 73 -8.98 -17.77 -12.53
CA ILE A 73 -9.61 -19.10 -12.69
C ILE A 73 -8.56 -20.21 -12.60
N ASP A 74 -7.38 -19.99 -13.21
CA ASP A 74 -6.27 -20.94 -13.13
C ASP A 74 -5.64 -20.92 -11.74
N GLU A 75 -5.65 -22.07 -11.08
CA GLU A 75 -5.20 -22.21 -9.70
C GLU A 75 -3.71 -21.87 -9.54
N ARG A 76 -2.89 -22.06 -10.60
CA ARG A 76 -1.46 -21.72 -10.57
C ARG A 76 -1.23 -20.22 -10.36
N CYS A 77 -2.17 -19.37 -10.78
CA CYS A 77 -2.11 -17.92 -10.51
C CYS A 77 -2.33 -17.65 -9.01
N ARG A 78 -3.31 -18.30 -8.39
CA ARG A 78 -3.64 -18.14 -6.97
C ARG A 78 -2.53 -18.68 -6.07
N GLU A 79 -2.04 -19.88 -6.38
CA GLU A 79 -0.88 -20.48 -5.72
C GLU A 79 0.32 -19.55 -5.76
N THR A 80 0.61 -18.92 -6.90
CA THR A 80 1.70 -17.94 -7.03
C THR A 80 1.54 -16.75 -6.09
N VAL A 81 0.34 -16.17 -6.01
CA VAL A 81 0.05 -15.03 -5.13
C VAL A 81 0.16 -15.42 -3.64
N GLU A 82 -0.21 -16.64 -3.29
CA GLU A 82 -0.07 -17.20 -1.94
C GLU A 82 1.38 -17.50 -1.56
N VAL A 83 2.15 -18.08 -2.48
CA VAL A 83 3.59 -18.30 -2.29
C VAL A 83 4.31 -16.96 -2.15
N ALA A 84 3.98 -15.98 -2.98
CA ALA A 84 4.52 -14.62 -2.86
C ALA A 84 4.22 -14.01 -1.48
N ASP A 85 3.00 -14.19 -0.96
CA ASP A 85 2.61 -13.69 0.36
C ASP A 85 3.46 -14.32 1.48
N ARG A 86 3.60 -15.65 1.46
CA ARG A 86 4.45 -16.37 2.42
C ARG A 86 5.92 -15.99 2.28
N TYR A 87 6.41 -15.78 1.07
CA TYR A 87 7.78 -15.39 0.82
C TYR A 87 8.09 -13.99 1.37
N ILE A 88 7.17 -13.03 1.19
CA ILE A 88 7.31 -11.67 1.74
C ILE A 88 7.48 -11.70 3.27
N GLU A 89 6.84 -12.67 3.94
CA GLU A 89 6.94 -12.88 5.38
C GLU A 89 8.12 -13.79 5.80
N GLY A 90 8.94 -14.25 4.87
CA GLY A 90 10.08 -15.14 5.15
C GLY A 90 9.70 -16.58 5.52
N ILE A 91 8.48 -17.02 5.16
CA ILE A 91 7.95 -18.36 5.47
C ILE A 91 8.20 -19.33 4.31
N SER A 92 8.23 -18.83 3.07
CA SER A 92 8.42 -19.65 1.86
C SER A 92 9.90 -19.72 1.47
N THR A 93 10.29 -20.84 0.87
CA THR A 93 11.63 -21.05 0.28
C THR A 93 11.72 -20.55 -1.16
N ASP A 94 12.94 -20.28 -1.64
CA ASP A 94 13.22 -19.98 -3.05
C ASP A 94 12.70 -21.08 -3.97
N LYS A 95 12.85 -22.35 -3.58
CA LYS A 95 12.38 -23.49 -4.37
C LYS A 95 10.87 -23.44 -4.59
N GLU A 96 10.09 -23.13 -3.56
CA GLU A 96 8.64 -22.96 -3.68
C GLU A 96 8.31 -21.77 -4.60
N ALA A 97 9.03 -20.66 -4.46
CA ALA A 97 8.84 -19.49 -5.31
C ALA A 97 9.14 -19.75 -6.78
N TYR A 98 10.25 -20.41 -7.10
CA TYR A 98 10.59 -20.84 -8.46
C TYR A 98 9.56 -21.82 -9.04
N GLY A 99 9.08 -22.76 -8.22
CA GLY A 99 8.05 -23.71 -8.62
C GLY A 99 6.74 -23.00 -9.02
N ALA A 100 6.30 -22.04 -8.20
CA ALA A 100 5.12 -21.25 -8.48
C ALA A 100 5.28 -20.38 -9.75
N LEU A 101 6.43 -19.69 -9.89
CA LEU A 101 6.73 -18.90 -11.08
C LEU A 101 6.73 -19.77 -12.36
N HIS A 102 7.28 -20.98 -12.30
CA HIS A 102 7.23 -21.93 -13.41
C HIS A 102 5.79 -22.35 -13.72
N GLY A 103 4.97 -22.62 -12.69
CA GLY A 103 3.55 -22.93 -12.84
C GLY A 103 2.77 -21.85 -13.58
N VAL A 104 2.89 -20.59 -13.16
CA VAL A 104 2.18 -19.48 -13.82
C VAL A 104 2.70 -19.20 -15.24
N ASN A 105 3.99 -19.41 -15.50
CA ASN A 105 4.53 -19.31 -16.87
C ASN A 105 3.95 -20.39 -17.79
N ASN A 106 3.76 -21.62 -17.31
CA ASN A 106 3.09 -22.67 -18.08
C ASN A 106 1.63 -22.31 -18.36
N ALA A 107 0.91 -21.76 -17.37
CA ALA A 107 -0.45 -21.27 -17.56
C ALA A 107 -0.53 -20.18 -18.65
N ASN A 108 0.44 -19.27 -18.68
CA ASN A 108 0.54 -18.24 -19.71
C ASN A 108 0.77 -18.85 -21.11
N GLN A 109 1.69 -19.81 -21.24
CA GLN A 109 1.97 -20.49 -22.51
C GLN A 109 0.74 -21.25 -23.03
N GLU A 110 0.04 -21.95 -22.14
CA GLU A 110 -1.21 -22.64 -22.48
C GLU A 110 -2.27 -21.65 -22.98
N ALA A 111 -2.43 -20.51 -22.31
CA ALA A 111 -3.37 -19.45 -22.72
C ALA A 111 -3.00 -18.84 -24.08
N LEU A 112 -1.71 -18.65 -24.37
CA LEU A 112 -1.21 -18.18 -25.68
C LEU A 112 -1.47 -19.19 -26.79
N SER A 113 -1.46 -20.49 -26.47
CA SER A 113 -1.68 -21.58 -27.44
C SER A 113 -3.16 -21.89 -27.73
N ALA A 114 -4.09 -21.19 -27.06
CA ALA A 114 -5.52 -21.42 -27.21
C ALA A 114 -6.03 -21.02 -28.61
N THR A 115 -7.02 -21.77 -29.11
CA THR A 115 -7.60 -21.61 -30.46
C THR A 115 -8.42 -20.32 -30.64
N GLU A 116 -8.69 -19.95 -31.90
CA GLU A 116 -9.37 -18.71 -32.27
C GLU A 116 -10.75 -18.52 -31.60
N ASP A 117 -11.49 -19.61 -31.37
CA ASP A 117 -12.82 -19.58 -30.74
C ASP A 117 -12.80 -19.10 -29.26
N ASN A 118 -11.61 -19.04 -28.62
CA ASN A 118 -11.46 -18.69 -27.21
C ASN A 118 -10.58 -17.44 -26.95
N ILE A 119 -10.17 -16.71 -28.00
CA ILE A 119 -9.21 -15.57 -27.94
C ILE A 119 -9.53 -14.58 -26.83
N MET A 120 -10.82 -14.27 -26.64
CA MET A 120 -11.23 -13.26 -25.68
C MET A 120 -11.02 -13.74 -24.23
N ASN A 121 -11.27 -15.01 -23.91
CA ASN A 121 -10.95 -15.58 -22.59
C ASN A 121 -9.44 -15.75 -22.40
N SER A 122 -8.73 -16.14 -23.46
CA SER A 122 -7.27 -16.27 -23.44
C SER A 122 -6.58 -14.95 -23.12
N SER A 123 -7.08 -13.83 -23.66
CA SER A 123 -6.50 -12.50 -23.40
C SER A 123 -6.59 -12.09 -21.93
N LEU A 124 -7.74 -12.30 -21.27
CA LEU A 124 -7.88 -12.04 -19.83
C LEU A 124 -6.99 -12.99 -19.01
N GLN A 125 -6.96 -14.26 -19.37
CA GLN A 125 -6.14 -15.26 -18.68
C GLN A 125 -4.64 -14.91 -18.76
N ILE A 126 -4.16 -14.47 -19.93
CA ILE A 126 -2.79 -13.99 -20.13
C ILE A 126 -2.49 -12.82 -19.17
N SER A 127 -3.34 -11.79 -19.14
CA SER A 127 -3.14 -10.65 -18.23
C SER A 127 -3.12 -11.05 -16.75
N LEU A 128 -3.98 -11.98 -16.34
CA LEU A 128 -4.00 -12.51 -14.96
C LEU A 128 -2.73 -13.29 -14.62
N THR A 129 -2.19 -14.08 -15.56
CA THR A 129 -0.92 -14.81 -15.36
C THR A 129 0.27 -13.85 -15.22
N TYR A 130 0.33 -12.79 -16.03
CA TYR A 130 1.35 -11.75 -15.89
C TYR A 130 1.28 -11.04 -14.54
N LEU A 131 0.06 -10.68 -14.11
CA LEU A 131 -0.17 -10.04 -12.82
C LEU A 131 0.28 -10.95 -11.66
N ALA A 132 -0.11 -12.23 -11.69
CA ALA A 132 0.32 -13.20 -10.68
C ALA A 132 1.83 -13.41 -10.68
N ALA A 133 2.47 -13.54 -11.85
CA ALA A 133 3.92 -13.67 -11.95
C ALA A 133 4.67 -12.46 -11.35
N ARG A 134 4.17 -11.24 -11.53
CA ARG A 134 4.76 -10.04 -10.93
C ARG A 134 4.88 -10.08 -9.42
N SER A 135 3.95 -10.76 -8.74
CA SER A 135 3.99 -10.91 -7.29
C SER A 135 5.25 -11.64 -6.79
N ILE A 136 5.95 -12.38 -7.67
CA ILE A 136 7.07 -13.25 -7.29
C ILE A 136 8.35 -13.04 -8.11
N LEU A 137 8.29 -12.35 -9.25
CA LEU A 137 9.41 -12.17 -10.20
C LEU A 137 10.68 -11.51 -9.61
N TRP A 138 10.54 -10.71 -8.55
CA TRP A 138 11.66 -10.03 -7.90
C TRP A 138 12.60 -10.99 -7.17
N ILE A 139 12.19 -12.23 -6.88
CA ILE A 139 13.00 -13.26 -6.21
C ILE A 139 14.20 -13.68 -7.07
N ASN A 140 14.10 -13.57 -8.40
CA ASN A 140 15.14 -14.06 -9.31
C ASN A 140 16.38 -13.15 -9.41
N ASN A 141 16.37 -11.97 -8.79
CA ASN A 141 17.23 -10.87 -9.25
C ASN A 141 18.26 -10.32 -8.25
N GLY A 142 18.52 -10.99 -7.13
CA GLY A 142 19.66 -10.69 -6.24
C GLY A 142 19.83 -9.20 -5.90
N ASP A 143 21.05 -8.66 -6.05
CA ASP A 143 21.45 -7.32 -5.56
C ASP A 143 20.80 -6.11 -6.30
N TYR A 144 20.01 -6.31 -7.36
CA TYR A 144 19.30 -5.23 -8.09
C TYR A 144 17.85 -5.02 -7.61
N GLU A 145 17.54 -5.47 -6.39
CA GLU A 145 16.19 -5.65 -5.85
C GLU A 145 15.36 -4.36 -5.65
N ASP A 146 15.98 -3.21 -5.40
CA ASP A 146 15.28 -1.96 -5.06
C ASP A 146 14.57 -1.35 -6.27
N ASP A 147 15.29 -1.19 -7.40
CA ASP A 147 14.71 -0.71 -8.65
C ASP A 147 13.69 -1.70 -9.22
N LEU A 148 13.89 -3.00 -9.00
CA LEU A 148 12.99 -4.04 -9.51
C LEU A 148 11.68 -4.13 -8.74
N SER A 149 11.68 -3.95 -7.41
CA SER A 149 10.45 -3.97 -6.62
C SER A 149 9.56 -2.77 -6.95
N TRP A 150 10.16 -1.58 -7.11
CA TRP A 150 9.44 -0.38 -7.56
C TRP A 150 8.97 -0.49 -9.00
N ALA A 151 9.82 -0.94 -9.93
CA ALA A 151 9.44 -1.14 -11.33
C ALA A 151 8.32 -2.18 -11.46
N GLY A 152 8.37 -3.25 -10.65
CA GLY A 152 7.32 -4.24 -10.54
C GLY A 152 5.99 -3.64 -10.08
N ALA A 153 6.02 -2.77 -9.07
CA ALA A 153 4.83 -2.05 -8.59
C ALA A 153 4.26 -1.10 -9.67
N MET A 154 5.12 -0.32 -10.32
CA MET A 154 4.75 0.58 -11.42
C MET A 154 4.09 -0.16 -12.58
N ALA A 155 4.69 -1.29 -12.97
CA ALA A 155 4.14 -2.08 -14.03
C ALA A 155 2.77 -2.64 -13.56
N THR A 156 2.69 -3.19 -12.34
CA THR A 156 1.48 -3.84 -11.78
C THR A 156 0.25 -2.95 -11.86
N VAL A 157 0.40 -1.64 -11.65
CA VAL A 157 -0.64 -0.63 -11.86
C VAL A 157 -1.24 -0.74 -13.27
N GLY A 158 -0.39 -0.76 -14.31
CA GLY A 158 -0.84 -0.86 -15.71
C GLY A 158 -1.51 -2.20 -16.05
N ASP A 159 -0.98 -3.31 -15.55
CA ASP A 159 -1.58 -4.64 -15.76
C ASP A 159 -2.96 -4.73 -15.10
N LEU A 160 -3.06 -4.26 -13.85
CA LEU A 160 -4.30 -4.29 -13.09
C LEU A 160 -5.39 -3.43 -13.74
N THR A 161 -5.04 -2.20 -14.16
CA THR A 161 -5.93 -1.31 -14.90
C THR A 161 -6.45 -1.99 -16.18
N SER A 162 -5.56 -2.66 -16.93
CA SER A 162 -5.93 -3.38 -18.15
C SER A 162 -6.93 -4.53 -17.86
N VAL A 163 -6.69 -5.32 -16.81
CA VAL A 163 -7.59 -6.41 -16.37
C VAL A 163 -8.96 -5.84 -15.99
N LYS A 164 -9.01 -4.77 -15.20
CA LYS A 164 -10.25 -4.17 -14.70
C LYS A 164 -11.05 -3.52 -15.83
N GLN A 165 -10.39 -2.84 -16.77
CA GLN A 165 -11.02 -2.31 -17.99
C GLN A 165 -11.67 -3.44 -18.81
N TYR A 166 -10.96 -4.55 -19.00
CA TYR A 166 -11.50 -5.70 -19.70
C TYR A 166 -12.75 -6.25 -19.00
N LEU A 167 -12.69 -6.45 -17.69
CA LEU A 167 -13.81 -6.97 -16.89
C LEU A 167 -15.02 -6.02 -16.90
N ALA A 168 -14.78 -4.69 -16.81
CA ALA A 168 -15.83 -3.69 -16.88
C ALA A 168 -16.54 -3.69 -18.23
N LYS A 169 -15.78 -3.76 -19.34
CA LYS A 169 -16.32 -3.87 -20.70
C LYS A 169 -17.16 -5.13 -20.87
N ARG A 170 -16.71 -6.26 -20.29
CA ARG A 170 -17.37 -7.56 -20.44
C ARG A 170 -18.66 -7.69 -19.63
N PHE A 171 -18.68 -7.22 -18.38
CA PHE A 171 -19.76 -7.54 -17.44
C PHE A 171 -20.65 -6.36 -17.06
N ARG A 172 -20.21 -5.12 -17.25
CA ARG A 172 -20.92 -3.94 -16.68
C ARG A 172 -21.46 -2.96 -17.71
N GLY A 173 -21.09 -3.07 -18.99
CA GLY A 173 -21.48 -2.08 -20.01
C GLY A 173 -21.05 -0.64 -19.68
N SER A 174 -20.11 -0.48 -18.73
CA SER A 174 -19.65 0.81 -18.20
C SER A 174 -18.85 1.58 -19.24
N HIS A 175 -18.90 2.91 -19.19
CA HIS A 175 -17.98 3.75 -19.95
C HIS A 175 -16.55 3.57 -19.42
N ARG A 176 -15.58 3.48 -20.33
CA ARG A 176 -14.17 3.21 -20.04
C ARG A 176 -13.58 4.18 -19.00
N SER A 177 -13.95 5.46 -19.10
CA SER A 177 -13.41 6.52 -18.24
C SER A 177 -13.81 6.40 -16.76
N GLU A 178 -15.03 5.94 -16.46
CA GLU A 178 -15.50 5.79 -15.07
C GLU A 178 -14.85 4.60 -14.37
N ALA A 179 -14.65 3.50 -15.10
CA ALA A 179 -13.92 2.33 -14.59
C ALA A 179 -12.46 2.67 -14.28
N ASP A 180 -11.84 3.53 -15.10
CA ASP A 180 -10.46 3.98 -14.90
C ASP A 180 -10.32 4.82 -13.63
N THR A 181 -11.20 5.81 -13.42
CA THR A 181 -11.18 6.65 -12.22
C THR A 181 -11.39 5.84 -10.94
N LEU A 182 -12.33 4.88 -10.94
CA LEU A 182 -12.59 4.02 -9.79
C LEU A 182 -11.39 3.11 -9.46
N GLU A 183 -10.76 2.55 -10.48
CA GLU A 183 -9.59 1.70 -10.30
C GLU A 183 -8.38 2.49 -9.80
N MET A 184 -8.14 3.68 -10.37
CA MET A 184 -7.08 4.58 -9.90
C MET A 184 -7.27 4.95 -8.42
N ARG A 185 -8.50 5.30 -8.01
CA ARG A 185 -8.81 5.56 -6.59
C ARG A 185 -8.58 4.33 -5.72
N SER A 186 -8.98 3.13 -6.19
CA SER A 186 -8.77 1.88 -5.45
C SER A 186 -7.29 1.60 -5.21
N GLN A 187 -6.46 1.79 -6.23
CA GLN A 187 -5.01 1.60 -6.13
C GLN A 187 -4.35 2.67 -5.25
N GLY A 188 -4.78 3.93 -5.34
CA GLY A 188 -4.35 5.00 -4.44
C GLY A 188 -4.67 4.70 -2.98
N ASN A 189 -5.85 4.15 -2.70
CA ASN A 189 -6.22 3.71 -1.35
C ASN A 189 -5.35 2.56 -0.84
N LEU A 190 -5.00 1.58 -1.68
CA LEU A 190 -4.04 0.53 -1.32
C LEU A 190 -2.65 1.10 -1.02
N LEU A 191 -2.21 2.12 -1.78
CA LEU A 191 -0.95 2.80 -1.50
C LEU A 191 -1.00 3.53 -0.15
N ARG A 192 -2.07 4.25 0.17
CA ARG A 192 -2.23 4.91 1.48
C ARG A 192 -2.33 3.91 2.63
N ASP A 193 -2.98 2.77 2.42
CA ASP A 193 -3.04 1.72 3.44
C ASP A 193 -1.65 1.13 3.71
N ILE A 194 -0.91 0.77 2.66
CA ILE A 194 0.39 0.09 2.82
C ILE A 194 1.50 1.05 3.22
N PHE A 195 1.57 2.21 2.56
CA PHE A 195 2.65 3.18 2.76
C PHE A 195 2.31 4.24 3.78
N GLY A 196 1.04 4.40 4.19
CA GLY A 196 0.60 5.25 5.28
C GLY A 196 0.42 6.74 4.98
N ASP A 197 -0.39 7.39 5.82
CA ASP A 197 -0.66 8.84 5.84
C ASP A 197 0.00 9.56 7.03
N THR A 198 0.82 8.87 7.84
CA THR A 198 1.39 9.48 9.06
C THR A 198 2.92 9.43 9.12
N SER A 199 3.58 10.57 9.29
CA SER A 199 5.02 10.88 9.51
C SER A 199 6.11 9.83 9.80
N LYS A 200 5.81 8.61 10.29
CA LYS A 200 6.72 7.45 10.14
C LYS A 200 6.70 6.87 8.71
N TYR A 201 5.61 7.14 7.98
CA TYR A 201 5.12 6.46 6.79
C TYR A 201 4.41 7.43 5.81
N ASN A 202 3.77 8.52 6.29
CA ASN A 202 3.56 9.70 5.45
C ASN A 202 4.95 10.16 5.03
N PRO A 203 5.21 10.20 3.73
CA PRO A 203 6.49 10.67 3.25
C PRO A 203 6.88 12.08 3.68
N PHE A 204 5.86 12.86 4.02
CA PHE A 204 5.92 14.29 4.03
C PHE A 204 5.49 14.87 5.37
N SER A 205 4.92 14.11 6.31
CA SER A 205 4.45 14.71 7.58
C SER A 205 5.59 15.02 8.55
N LYS A 206 5.49 16.17 9.23
CA LYS A 206 6.53 16.77 10.08
C LYS A 206 6.75 16.00 11.40
N GLU A 207 5.70 15.44 12.01
CA GLU A 207 5.74 14.89 13.38
C GLU A 207 5.60 13.37 13.41
N LYS A 208 6.71 12.63 13.54
CA LYS A 208 6.76 11.15 13.56
C LYS A 208 5.79 10.54 14.59
N ILE A 209 4.88 9.66 14.14
CA ILE A 209 4.09 8.83 15.03
C ILE A 209 5.03 7.82 15.68
N VAL A 210 5.26 8.01 16.97
CA VAL A 210 6.01 7.09 17.82
C VAL A 210 5.02 6.21 18.56
N ILE A 211 5.30 4.91 18.63
CA ILE A 211 4.53 4.00 19.48
C ILE A 211 4.84 4.36 20.93
N ASP A 212 3.78 4.64 21.69
CA ASP A 212 3.88 4.63 23.14
C ASP A 212 3.94 3.17 23.63
N PRO A 213 4.99 2.75 24.36
CA PRO A 213 5.10 1.40 24.91
C PRO A 213 3.90 0.99 25.80
N THR A 214 3.17 1.95 26.37
CA THR A 214 1.95 1.69 27.13
C THR A 214 0.87 1.05 26.26
N TRP A 215 0.76 1.43 24.98
CA TRP A 215 -0.20 0.82 24.04
C TRP A 215 0.02 -0.68 23.87
N LEU A 216 1.27 -1.13 23.92
CA LEU A 216 1.63 -2.53 23.71
C LEU A 216 1.44 -3.40 24.96
N THR A 217 1.35 -2.78 26.14
CA THR A 217 1.31 -3.49 27.44
C THR A 217 -0.03 -3.36 28.15
N ALA A 218 -0.82 -2.32 27.85
CA ALA A 218 -2.16 -2.11 28.37
C ALA A 218 -3.10 -3.29 28.08
N ASN A 219 -4.09 -3.49 28.95
CA ASN A 219 -5.10 -4.56 28.86
C ASN A 219 -4.48 -5.94 28.61
N GLY A 220 -3.32 -6.18 29.25
CA GLY A 220 -2.54 -7.40 29.12
C GLY A 220 -1.99 -7.64 27.72
N GLY A 221 -1.72 -6.61 26.92
CA GLY A 221 -1.21 -6.71 25.55
C GLY A 221 -2.29 -7.00 24.50
N ALA A 222 -3.48 -6.41 24.66
CA ALA A 222 -4.59 -6.62 23.73
C ALA A 222 -4.28 -6.10 22.32
N VAL A 223 -3.71 -4.89 22.20
CA VAL A 223 -3.37 -4.23 20.93
C VAL A 223 -2.46 -5.10 20.04
N PRO A 224 -1.28 -5.58 20.49
CA PRO A 224 -0.41 -6.39 19.63
C PRO A 224 -1.03 -7.74 19.25
N ARG A 225 -1.77 -8.41 20.16
CA ARG A 225 -2.45 -9.68 19.82
C ARG A 225 -3.54 -9.50 18.78
N LEU A 226 -4.32 -8.44 18.90
CA LEU A 226 -5.38 -8.13 17.95
C LEU A 226 -4.78 -7.76 16.59
N ALA A 227 -3.75 -6.92 16.56
CA ALA A 227 -3.02 -6.58 15.35
C ALA A 227 -2.43 -7.85 14.68
N GLU A 228 -1.85 -8.78 15.45
CA GLU A 228 -1.31 -10.04 14.94
C GLU A 228 -2.42 -10.94 14.36
N THR A 229 -3.56 -11.04 15.04
CA THR A 229 -4.73 -11.80 14.57
C THR A 229 -5.25 -11.23 13.26
N ILE A 230 -5.50 -9.92 13.21
CA ILE A 230 -5.95 -9.21 11.99
C ILE A 230 -4.97 -9.44 10.85
N TYR A 231 -3.67 -9.34 11.12
CA TYR A 231 -2.63 -9.53 10.12
C TYR A 231 -2.60 -10.97 9.56
N ASN A 232 -2.54 -11.95 10.44
CA ASN A 232 -2.37 -13.36 10.10
C ASN A 232 -3.63 -13.94 9.45
N GLU A 233 -4.80 -13.64 10.02
CA GLU A 233 -6.09 -14.13 9.51
C GLU A 233 -6.66 -13.26 8.39
N ARG A 234 -6.03 -12.12 8.10
CA ARG A 234 -6.50 -11.12 7.12
C ARG A 234 -7.90 -10.60 7.46
N SER A 235 -8.24 -10.51 8.74
CA SER A 235 -9.54 -10.04 9.23
C SER A 235 -9.61 -8.51 9.30
N PHE A 236 -9.20 -7.85 8.22
CA PHE A 236 -9.06 -6.40 8.08
C PHE A 236 -10.32 -5.56 8.36
N LYS A 237 -11.49 -6.20 8.40
CA LYS A 237 -12.74 -5.60 8.86
C LYS A 237 -12.74 -5.24 10.35
N ASP A 238 -11.84 -5.85 11.14
CA ASP A 238 -11.76 -5.66 12.59
C ASP A 238 -10.85 -4.48 12.98
N MET A 239 -10.47 -3.63 12.02
CA MET A 239 -9.65 -2.43 12.26
C MET A 239 -10.33 -1.43 13.21
N VAL A 240 -11.65 -1.35 13.21
CA VAL A 240 -12.41 -0.54 14.18
C VAL A 240 -12.24 -1.10 15.60
N VAL A 241 -12.23 -2.43 15.76
CA VAL A 241 -11.97 -3.08 17.06
C VAL A 241 -10.53 -2.84 17.51
N LEU A 242 -9.58 -2.77 16.58
CA LEU A 242 -8.20 -2.39 16.88
C LEU A 242 -8.10 -0.94 17.37
N TRP A 243 -8.88 -0.02 16.80
CA TRP A 243 -8.98 1.33 17.31
C TRP A 243 -9.53 1.37 18.74
N ASP A 244 -10.62 0.67 19.03
CA ASP A 244 -11.21 0.66 20.38
C ASP A 244 -10.17 0.20 21.43
N ALA A 245 -9.39 -0.84 21.12
CA ALA A 245 -8.32 -1.31 21.98
C ALA A 245 -7.17 -0.29 22.15
N LEU A 246 -6.85 0.47 21.09
CA LEU A 246 -5.85 1.54 21.15
C LEU A 246 -6.34 2.73 21.99
N GLU A 247 -7.61 3.11 21.84
CA GLU A 247 -8.25 4.19 22.60
C GLU A 247 -8.29 3.85 24.10
N GLU A 248 -8.70 2.62 24.45
CA GLU A 248 -8.65 2.11 25.82
C GLU A 248 -7.23 2.07 26.40
N ALA A 249 -6.22 1.87 25.54
CA ALA A 249 -4.81 1.90 25.92
C ALA A 249 -4.24 3.34 26.02
N GLY A 250 -5.05 4.36 25.75
CA GLY A 250 -4.68 5.78 25.87
C GLY A 250 -4.14 6.42 24.59
N CYS A 251 -4.30 5.79 23.42
CA CYS A 251 -3.94 6.40 22.14
C CYS A 251 -4.92 7.52 21.78
N THR A 252 -4.41 8.75 21.62
CA THR A 252 -5.18 9.94 21.21
C THR A 252 -4.83 10.43 19.81
N ASN A 253 -4.06 9.65 19.05
CA ASN A 253 -3.60 10.05 17.72
C ASN A 253 -4.76 10.00 16.70
N GLU A 254 -5.17 11.18 16.24
CA GLU A 254 -6.30 11.34 15.32
C GLU A 254 -6.05 10.71 13.93
N GLU A 255 -4.80 10.62 13.49
CA GLU A 255 -4.50 10.02 12.19
C GLU A 255 -4.60 8.49 12.22
N ILE A 256 -4.15 7.86 13.33
CA ILE A 256 -4.40 6.42 13.58
C ILE A 256 -5.92 6.17 13.62
N ARG A 257 -6.66 7.03 14.33
CA ARG A 257 -8.12 6.93 14.43
C ARG A 257 -8.79 7.00 13.06
N LYS A 258 -8.53 8.06 12.29
CA LYS A 258 -9.11 8.26 10.95
C LYS A 258 -8.80 7.10 10.02
N HIS A 259 -7.61 6.53 10.11
CA HIS A 259 -7.24 5.37 9.31
C HIS A 259 -8.04 4.12 9.71
N CYS A 260 -8.06 3.77 11.00
CA CYS A 260 -8.75 2.57 11.49
C CYS A 260 -10.29 2.64 11.34
N GLN A 261 -10.86 3.84 11.45
CA GLN A 261 -12.30 4.09 11.34
C GLN A 261 -12.73 4.48 9.92
N GLY A 262 -11.80 4.65 8.98
CA GLY A 262 -12.10 5.02 7.62
C GLY A 262 -12.69 3.87 6.80
N ASP A 263 -13.44 4.20 5.74
CA ASP A 263 -14.02 3.22 4.81
C ASP A 263 -12.98 2.63 3.82
N GLY A 264 -11.69 2.89 4.05
CA GLY A 264 -10.59 2.42 3.20
C GLY A 264 -10.43 0.89 3.27
N GLN A 265 -10.07 0.29 2.14
CA GLN A 265 -9.70 -1.13 2.14
C GLN A 265 -8.34 -1.31 2.81
N HIS A 266 -8.31 -2.09 3.90
CA HIS A 266 -7.07 -2.51 4.54
C HIS A 266 -6.57 -3.86 4.00
N VAL A 267 -5.25 -3.98 3.87
CA VAL A 267 -4.56 -5.18 3.39
C VAL A 267 -3.32 -5.47 4.22
N ARG A 268 -2.65 -6.60 3.94
CA ARG A 268 -1.35 -6.87 4.56
C ARG A 268 -0.38 -5.77 4.17
N GLY A 269 0.30 -5.22 5.16
CA GLY A 269 1.12 -4.03 5.00
C GLY A 269 0.46 -2.75 5.49
N CYS A 270 -0.81 -2.79 5.91
CA CYS A 270 -1.49 -1.70 6.61
C CYS A 270 -0.53 -1.03 7.61
N TRP A 271 -0.30 0.27 7.44
CA TRP A 271 0.76 0.97 8.15
C TRP A 271 0.53 1.03 9.67
N VAL A 272 -0.71 1.04 10.14
CA VAL A 272 -1.03 0.98 11.60
C VAL A 272 -0.65 -0.39 12.17
N ILE A 273 -1.01 -1.47 11.47
CA ILE A 273 -0.66 -2.83 11.91
C ILE A 273 0.86 -3.02 11.86
N ASP A 274 1.50 -2.63 10.77
CA ASP A 274 2.95 -2.71 10.63
C ASP A 274 3.68 -1.83 11.65
N LEU A 275 3.10 -0.68 12.02
CA LEU A 275 3.58 0.15 13.11
C LEU A 275 3.55 -0.66 14.41
N ILE A 276 2.39 -1.14 14.84
CA ILE A 276 2.16 -1.88 16.10
C ILE A 276 3.05 -3.13 16.19
N LEU A 277 3.07 -3.93 15.13
CA LEU A 277 3.86 -5.16 15.04
C LEU A 277 5.34 -4.88 14.76
N GLN A 278 5.73 -3.61 14.59
CA GLN A 278 7.08 -3.17 14.26
C GLN A 278 7.64 -3.85 12.99
N LYS A 279 6.76 -4.18 12.04
CA LYS A 279 7.08 -4.73 10.73
C LYS A 279 7.53 -3.61 9.78
N GLY A 280 8.71 -3.06 10.05
CA GLY A 280 9.23 -1.90 9.31
C GLY A 280 10.51 -2.16 8.53
N GLU A 281 11.43 -2.96 9.08
CA GLU A 281 12.81 -2.98 8.59
C GLU A 281 13.43 -4.36 8.78
N ALA A 282 13.51 -5.15 7.71
CA ALA A 282 14.61 -6.10 7.60
C ALA A 282 15.89 -5.29 7.35
N ARG A 283 16.45 -4.69 8.41
CA ARG A 283 17.88 -4.41 8.46
C ARG A 283 18.50 -5.45 9.38
N GLN A 284 19.30 -6.31 8.74
CA GLN A 284 20.31 -7.20 9.33
C GLN A 284 19.80 -8.49 10.01
N ASN A 285 19.90 -9.61 9.30
CA ASN A 285 20.80 -10.71 9.66
C ASN A 285 20.70 -11.85 8.63
N GLU A 286 21.39 -11.70 7.51
CA GLU A 286 21.94 -12.87 6.80
C GLU A 286 23.45 -12.79 6.94
N LYS A 287 23.99 -13.74 7.71
CA LYS A 287 25.41 -14.07 7.75
C LYS A 287 25.77 -14.89 6.52
#